data_AF-A0A7C8D017-F1
#
_entry.id   AF-A0A7C8D017-F1
#
_cell.length_a   1.000
_cell.length_b   1.000
_cell.length_c   1.000
_cell.angle_alpha   90.00
_cell.angle_beta   90.00
_cell.angle_gamma   90.00
#
_symmetry.space_group_name_H-M   'P 1'
#
loop_
_entity.id
_entity.type
_entity.pdbx_description
1 polymer ?
#
loop_
_entity_poly.entity_id
_entity_poly.type
_entity_poly.pdbx_seq_one_letter_code
_entity_poly.pdbx_strand_id
1 'polypeptide(L)'
;MARIVLTGNLQLHTEGVSELELDVNTIRQLMRQLSTRYPGLPADFEDEVAVSIDGTIYQDDWFAEIAPDSEVHLLPRIGGG
;
A
#
# COMPACT_ATOMS: atom_id res chain seq x y z
N MET A 1 5.39 7.06 12.40
CA MET A 1 4.37 6.18 11.80
C MET A 1 4.41 6.50 10.33
N ALA A 2 4.58 5.51 9.47
CA ALA A 2 4.66 5.77 8.04
C ALA A 2 3.32 6.34 7.55
N ARG A 3 3.39 7.25 6.59
CA ARG A 3 2.21 7.88 6.00
C ARG A 3 1.80 7.12 4.76
N ILE A 4 0.61 6.54 4.74
CA ILE A 4 0.12 5.71 3.66
C ILE A 4 -0.93 6.51 2.89
N VAL A 5 -0.67 6.72 1.60
CA VAL A 5 -1.53 7.44 0.68
C VAL A 5 -2.14 6.45 -0.30
N LEU A 6 -3.47 6.38 -0.31
CA LEU A 6 -4.24 5.52 -1.18
C LEU A 6 -4.66 6.33 -2.42
N THR A 7 -4.15 5.95 -3.59
CA THR A 7 -4.36 6.74 -4.81
C THR A 7 -5.31 6.04 -5.78
N GLY A 8 -6.14 6.81 -6.49
CA GLY A 8 -7.01 6.30 -7.55
C GLY A 8 -8.13 5.38 -7.05
N ASN A 9 -8.37 4.29 -7.78
CA ASN A 9 -9.49 3.36 -7.51
C ASN A 9 -9.36 2.58 -6.20
N LEU A 10 -8.20 2.66 -5.53
CA LEU A 10 -7.98 2.04 -4.22
C LEU A 10 -8.88 2.64 -3.14
N GLN A 11 -9.20 3.94 -3.25
CA GLN A 11 -10.10 4.64 -2.33
C GLN A 11 -11.51 4.03 -2.30
N LEU A 12 -11.93 3.36 -3.39
CA LEU A 12 -13.22 2.68 -3.48
C LEU A 12 -13.28 1.43 -2.58
N HIS A 13 -12.13 0.83 -2.29
CA HIS A 13 -12.02 -0.40 -1.50
C HIS A 13 -11.69 -0.12 -0.03
N THR A 14 -11.29 1.11 0.31
CA THR A 14 -10.93 1.55 1.66
C THR A 14 -11.99 2.48 2.26
N GLU A 15 -13.25 2.33 1.87
CA GLU A 15 -14.39 3.10 2.39
C GLU A 15 -14.24 4.63 2.22
N GLY A 16 -13.50 5.08 1.20
CA GLY A 16 -13.23 6.50 0.94
C GLY A 16 -12.05 7.08 1.71
N VAL A 17 -11.25 6.26 2.39
CA VAL A 17 -10.00 6.71 3.03
C VAL A 17 -8.93 6.98 1.98
N SER A 18 -8.45 8.23 1.92
CA SER A 18 -7.36 8.66 1.04
C SER A 18 -5.98 8.60 1.70
N GLU A 19 -5.94 8.68 3.03
CA GLU A 19 -4.69 8.74 3.81
C GLU A 19 -4.87 8.07 5.17
N LEU A 20 -3.85 7.34 5.61
CA LEU A 20 -3.78 6.76 6.94
C LEU A 20 -2.33 6.68 7.43
N GLU A 21 -2.14 6.76 8.75
CA GLU A 21 -0.84 6.53 9.38
C GLU A 21 -0.82 5.11 9.96
N LEU A 22 0.19 4.33 9.60
CA LEU A 22 0.38 2.97 10.09
C LEU A 22 1.79 2.76 10.63
N ASP A 23 1.89 1.92 11.67
CA ASP A 23 3.16 1.49 12.22
C ASP A 23 3.60 0.20 11.52
N VAL A 24 4.33 0.37 10.42
CA VAL A 24 4.75 -0.70 9.50
C VAL A 24 6.23 -0.52 9.18
N ASN A 25 6.97 -1.63 9.18
CA ASN A 25 8.40 -1.62 8.85
C ASN A 25 8.71 -2.23 7.49
N THR A 26 7.74 -2.93 6.88
CA THR A 26 7.91 -3.55 5.56
C THR A 26 6.61 -3.53 4.77
N ILE A 27 6.73 -3.69 3.44
CA ILE A 27 5.57 -3.80 2.54
C ILE A 27 4.64 -4.94 2.95
N ARG A 28 5.19 -6.12 3.28
CA ARG A 28 4.37 -7.25 3.75
C ARG A 28 3.58 -6.93 5.03
N GLN A 29 4.18 -6.18 5.96
CA GLN A 29 3.49 -5.78 7.20
C GLN A 29 2.37 -4.79 6.88
N LEU A 30 2.61 -3.85 5.97
CA LEU A 30 1.62 -2.90 5.48
C LEU A 30 0.40 -3.62 4.89
N MET A 31 0.60 -4.56 3.95
CA MET A 31 -0.50 -5.30 3.34
C MET A 31 -1.33 -6.06 4.37
N ARG A 32 -0.67 -6.79 5.29
CA ARG A 32 -1.39 -7.53 6.35
C ARG A 32 -2.22 -6.62 7.25
N GLN A 33 -1.69 -5.45 7.62
CA GLN A 33 -2.45 -4.48 8.42
C GLN A 33 -3.61 -3.89 7.62
N LEU A 34 -3.40 -3.58 6.34
CA LEU A 34 -4.44 -3.07 5.45
C LEU A 34 -5.58 -4.09 5.31
N SER A 35 -5.29 -5.35 5.02
CA SER A 35 -6.30 -6.42 4.90
C SER A 35 -7.03 -6.72 6.21
N THR A 36 -6.35 -6.56 7.36
CA THR A 36 -6.99 -6.69 8.67
C THR A 36 -7.95 -5.53 8.94
N ARG A 37 -7.59 -4.32 8.51
CA ARG A 37 -8.39 -3.10 8.72
C ARG A 37 -9.55 -2.98 7.73
N TYR A 38 -9.33 -3.44 6.50
CA TYR A 38 -10.29 -3.38 5.39
C TYR A 38 -10.56 -4.80 4.87
N PRO A 39 -11.45 -5.57 5.51
CA PRO A 39 -11.80 -6.92 5.07
C PRO A 39 -12.52 -6.96 3.71
N GLY A 40 -12.89 -5.80 3.15
CA GLY A 40 -13.43 -5.67 1.80
C GLY A 40 -12.39 -5.65 0.68
N LEU A 41 -11.09 -5.67 1.00
CA LEU A 41 -10.03 -5.77 0.01
C LEU A 41 -10.03 -7.16 -0.63
N PRO A 42 -9.88 -7.26 -1.97
CA PRO A 42 -9.80 -8.54 -2.66
C PRO A 42 -8.55 -9.34 -2.21
N ALA A 43 -8.63 -10.67 -2.27
CA ALA A 43 -7.52 -11.55 -1.87
C ALA A 43 -6.27 -11.34 -2.75
N ASP A 44 -6.47 -10.99 -4.02
CA ASP A 44 -5.41 -10.74 -5.00
C ASP A 44 -4.99 -9.26 -5.05
N PHE A 45 -5.42 -8.45 -4.08
CA PHE A 45 -5.10 -7.02 -3.98
C PHE A 45 -3.59 -6.76 -4.03
N GLU A 46 -2.82 -7.59 -3.34
CA GLU A 46 -1.36 -7.46 -3.28
C GLU A 46 -0.74 -7.60 -4.69
N ASP A 47 -1.30 -8.48 -5.53
CA ASP A 47 -0.82 -8.70 -6.90
C ASP A 47 -1.18 -7.56 -7.86
N GLU A 48 -2.29 -6.85 -7.63
CA GLU A 48 -2.77 -5.77 -8.52
C GLU A 48 -2.19 -4.39 -8.17
N VAL A 49 -1.42 -4.27 -7.10
CA VAL A 49 -0.98 -2.99 -6.53
C VAL A 49 0.55 -2.90 -6.46
N ALA A 50 1.08 -1.73 -6.82
CA ALA A 50 2.46 -1.35 -6.62
C ALA A 50 2.58 -0.39 -5.43
N VAL A 51 3.72 -0.44 -4.74
CA VAL A 51 3.97 0.36 -3.54
C VAL A 51 5.14 1.29 -3.82
N SER A 52 4.91 2.59 -3.76
CA SER A 52 5.98 3.58 -3.83
C SER A 52 6.38 4.00 -2.42
N ILE A 53 7.65 3.88 -2.06
CA ILE A 53 8.20 4.36 -0.78
C ILE A 53 9.16 5.49 -1.10
N ASP A 54 8.87 6.70 -0.62
CA ASP A 54 9.71 7.90 -0.81
C ASP A 54 10.10 8.16 -2.29
N GLY A 55 9.16 7.89 -3.20
CA GLY A 55 9.33 8.06 -4.65
C GLY A 55 9.95 6.86 -5.38
N THR A 56 10.31 5.80 -4.67
CA THR A 56 10.82 4.55 -5.26
C THR A 56 9.70 3.52 -5.36
N ILE A 57 9.43 3.03 -6.57
CA ILE A 57 8.35 2.06 -6.82
C ILE A 57 8.85 0.63 -6.65
N TYR A 58 8.13 -0.15 -5.83
CA TYR A 58 8.31 -1.57 -5.57
C TYR A 58 7.06 -2.33 -6.05
N GLN A 59 7.25 -3.34 -6.88
CA GLN A 59 6.15 -4.14 -7.44
C GLN A 59 6.10 -5.56 -6.88
N ASP A 60 7.25 -6.15 -6.52
CA ASP A 60 7.33 -7.53 -6.03
C ASP A 60 8.34 -7.67 -4.87
N ASP A 61 8.71 -6.56 -4.23
CA ASP A 61 9.68 -6.55 -3.13
C ASP A 61 9.01 -6.42 -1.76
N TRP A 62 8.39 -7.51 -1.31
CA TRP A 62 7.63 -7.57 -0.05
C TRP A 62 8.45 -7.27 1.21
N PHE A 63 9.78 -7.35 1.11
CA PHE A 63 10.72 -7.15 2.21
C PHE A 63 11.37 -5.77 2.20
N ALA A 64 11.03 -4.91 1.24
CA ALA A 64 11.45 -3.53 1.24
C ALA A 64 11.08 -2.86 2.56
N GLU A 65 12.05 -2.19 3.15
CA GLU A 65 11.92 -1.51 4.44
C GLU A 65 11.15 -0.19 4.27
N ILE A 66 10.23 0.06 5.19
CA ILE A 66 9.48 1.30 5.30
C ILE A 66 9.96 2.00 6.56
N ALA A 67 10.52 3.21 6.41
CA ALA A 67 10.93 4.00 7.55
C ALA A 67 9.70 4.61 8.24
N PRO A 68 9.76 4.89 9.56
CA PRO A 68 8.64 5.47 10.30
C PRO A 68 8.29 6.90 9.88
N ASP A 69 9.13 7.56 9.10
CA ASP A 69 8.94 8.87 8.49
C ASP A 69 8.74 8.81 6.97
N SER A 70 8.74 7.59 6.38
CA SER A 70 8.51 7.40 4.95
C SER A 70 7.07 7.71 4.53
N GLU A 71 6.93 8.23 3.32
CA GLU A 71 5.67 8.38 2.63
C GLU A 71 5.48 7.23 1.62
N VAL A 72 4.41 6.47 1.83
CA VAL A 72 4.09 5.26 1.08
C VAL A 72 2.85 5.49 0.23
N HIS A 73 2.97 5.37 -1.09
CA HIS A 73 1.84 5.47 -2.01
C HIS A 73 1.46 4.10 -2.55
N LEU A 74 0.19 3.73 -2.39
CA LEU A 74 -0.36 2.58 -3.09
C LEU A 74 -0.90 3.03 -4.45
N LEU A 75 -0.41 2.37 -5.49
CA LEU A 75 -0.68 2.69 -6.89
C LEU A 75 -1.16 1.43 -7.60
N PRO A 76 -2.10 1.49 -8.55
CA PRO A 76 -2.40 0.33 -9.39
C PRO A 76 -1.13 -0.10 -10.14
N ARG A 77 -0.91 -1.41 -10.24
CA ARG A 77 0.24 -1.95 -10.98
C ARG A 77 0.16 -1.41 -12.42
N ILE A 78 1.22 -0.74 -12.86
CA ILE A 78 1.33 -0.29 -14.25
C ILE A 78 1.49 -1.55 -15.09
N GLY A 79 0.42 -1.99 -15.74
CA GLY A 79 0.50 -3.04 -16.75
C GLY A 79 1.37 -2.55 -17.90
N GLY A 80 2.61 -3.02 -17.96
CA GLY A 80 3.43 -2.91 -19.17
C GLY A 80 2.76 -3.73 -20.25
N GLY A 81 2.28 -3.06 -21.31
CA GLY A 81 1.79 -3.72 -22.52
C GLY A 81 2.90 -4.43 -23.28
#